data_AF-A0A925PEN8-F1
#
_entry.id   AF-A0A925PEN8-F1
#
_cell.length_a   1.000
_cell.length_b   1.000
_cell.length_c   1.000
_cell.angle_alpha   90.00
_cell.angle_beta   90.00
_cell.angle_gamma   90.00
#
_symmetry.space_group_name_H-M   'P 1'
#
loop_
_entity.id
_entity.type
_entity.pdbx_description
1 polymer ?
#
loop_
_entity_poly.entity_id
_entity_poly.type
_entity_poly.pdbx_seq_one_letter_code
_entity_poly.pdbx_strand_id
1 'polypeptide(L)'
;MLPKGANLQKIRDGNRTYAITPHLPGGFIKPDLMRKYADVAEKYHGIMKLTSAQRVMITGLKAEDIENIWQELDMQPAMGFANCVRSVKICPGNVFCKRGKQDSIKLGMELDKLYHKQEMPSRMKLGVAGCQNSCAEVYVKDVGVMGTDLGWDVYVGGSAGSHPRLADLLIEGLDYDEALHIVGIIVKYYQKNADIERVGQFIDRIGLKKFKADVLAEFYQGISTTTQPLVPQSEEGREIVPVAGGLTEGTLVLGDKITADSVISDIIRVYPQTIPVFRSFGMGCLGCPSATGEAVSKAAEIHGLNVNEILAGLNKVI
;
A
#
# COMPACT_ATOMS: atom_id res chain seq x y z
N MET A 1 -17.26 3.61 -18.41
CA MET A 1 -16.98 2.83 -17.19
C MET A 1 -15.48 2.54 -17.14
N LEU A 2 -14.81 2.62 -15.98
CA LEU A 2 -13.39 2.25 -15.89
C LEU A 2 -13.25 0.73 -16.15
N PRO A 3 -12.34 0.28 -17.03
CA PRO A 3 -12.13 -1.14 -17.27
C PRO A 3 -11.66 -1.82 -15.99
N LYS A 4 -12.30 -2.94 -15.62
CA LYS A 4 -11.96 -3.69 -14.41
C LYS A 4 -10.53 -4.23 -14.51
N GLY A 5 -9.79 -4.18 -13.40
CA GLY A 5 -8.45 -4.74 -13.33
C GLY A 5 -7.35 -3.90 -13.98
N ALA A 6 -7.65 -2.71 -14.52
CA ALA A 6 -6.65 -1.81 -15.08
C ALA A 6 -6.60 -0.47 -14.33
N ASN A 7 -5.42 0.14 -14.31
CA ASN A 7 -5.20 1.46 -13.74
C ASN A 7 -5.19 2.49 -14.85
N LEU A 8 -5.97 3.56 -14.70
CA LEU A 8 -5.85 4.74 -15.55
C LEU A 8 -4.42 5.30 -15.40
N GLN A 9 -3.75 5.59 -16.52
CA GLN A 9 -2.39 6.14 -16.53
C GLN A 9 -2.39 7.61 -16.95
N LYS A 10 -3.00 7.90 -18.11
CA LYS A 10 -2.98 9.24 -18.68
C LYS A 10 -4.26 9.53 -19.44
N ILE A 11 -4.68 10.79 -19.38
CA ILE A 11 -5.68 11.35 -20.28
C ILE A 11 -4.96 12.37 -21.17
N ARG A 12 -5.07 12.23 -22.50
CA ARG A 12 -4.49 13.17 -23.47
C ARG A 12 -5.48 13.39 -24.61
N ASP A 13 -5.84 14.64 -24.86
CA ASP A 13 -6.80 15.01 -25.91
C ASP A 13 -8.12 14.21 -25.80
N GLY A 14 -8.60 14.01 -24.56
CA GLY A 14 -9.78 13.19 -24.25
C GLY A 14 -9.55 11.68 -24.25
N ASN A 15 -8.43 11.18 -24.79
CA ASN A 15 -8.12 9.75 -24.85
C ASN A 15 -7.51 9.25 -23.55
N ARG A 16 -8.06 8.17 -23.01
CA ARG A 16 -7.60 7.51 -21.78
C ARG A 16 -6.72 6.32 -22.12
N THR A 17 -5.56 6.24 -21.49
CA THR A 17 -4.69 5.05 -21.56
C THR A 17 -4.59 4.36 -20.22
N TYR A 18 -4.42 3.05 -20.27
CA TYR A 18 -4.47 2.18 -19.12
C TYR A 18 -3.20 1.35 -19.00
N ALA A 19 -2.99 0.84 -17.80
CA ALA A 19 -1.96 -0.15 -17.53
C ALA A 19 -2.49 -1.28 -16.67
N ILE A 20 -2.05 -2.49 -16.97
CA ILE A 20 -2.25 -3.67 -16.12
C ILE A 20 -0.93 -4.07 -15.49
N THR A 21 -1.00 -4.65 -14.30
CA THR A 21 0.16 -5.27 -13.65
C THR A 21 -0.27 -6.66 -13.21
N PRO A 22 -0.09 -7.67 -14.07
CA PRO A 22 -0.34 -9.06 -13.71
C PRO A 22 0.38 -9.44 -12.41
N HIS A 23 -0.23 -10.32 -11.62
CA HIS A 23 0.35 -10.77 -10.36
C HIS A 23 1.60 -11.61 -10.65
N LEU A 24 2.72 -11.22 -10.05
CA LEU A 24 4.01 -11.91 -10.21
C LEU A 24 4.69 -12.00 -8.84
N PRO A 25 4.35 -13.02 -8.03
CA PRO A 25 4.89 -13.20 -6.68
C PRO A 25 6.42 -13.19 -6.66
N GLY A 26 7.01 -12.33 -5.83
CA GLY A 26 8.47 -12.20 -5.69
C GLY A 26 9.24 -11.81 -6.95
N GLY A 27 8.56 -11.53 -8.06
CA GLY A 27 9.18 -11.32 -9.37
C GLY A 27 9.80 -12.54 -10.03
N PHE A 28 9.44 -13.75 -9.60
CA PHE A 28 9.88 -14.97 -10.25
C PHE A 28 8.97 -15.30 -11.43
N ILE A 29 9.54 -15.39 -12.64
CA ILE A 29 8.81 -15.64 -13.87
C ILE A 29 9.49 -16.76 -14.66
N LYS A 30 8.69 -17.68 -15.21
CA LYS A 30 9.20 -18.70 -16.13
C LYS A 30 9.30 -18.13 -17.56
N PRO A 31 10.22 -18.63 -18.41
CA PRO A 31 10.44 -18.07 -19.75
C PRO A 31 9.21 -18.09 -20.68
N ASP A 32 8.38 -19.12 -20.59
CA ASP A 32 7.11 -19.25 -21.31
C ASP A 32 6.13 -18.13 -20.93
N LEU A 33 5.92 -17.87 -19.64
CA LEU A 33 5.07 -16.77 -19.19
C LEU A 33 5.65 -15.39 -19.57
N MET A 34 6.97 -15.23 -19.55
CA MET A 34 7.62 -13.99 -19.99
C MET A 34 7.40 -13.73 -21.49
N ARG A 35 7.49 -14.76 -22.34
CA ARG A 35 7.14 -14.66 -23.76
C ARG A 35 5.67 -14.26 -23.94
N LYS A 36 4.77 -14.90 -23.18
CA LYS A 36 3.35 -14.56 -23.20
C LYS A 36 3.08 -13.08 -22.89
N TYR A 37 3.79 -12.49 -21.93
CA TYR A 37 3.69 -11.05 -21.65
C TYR A 37 4.20 -10.20 -22.82
N ALA A 38 5.28 -10.62 -23.48
CA ALA A 38 5.82 -9.93 -24.65
C ALA A 38 4.85 -10.00 -25.84
N ASP A 39 4.28 -11.17 -26.13
CA ASP A 39 3.34 -11.37 -27.23
C ASP A 39 2.07 -10.52 -27.04
N VAL A 40 1.53 -10.49 -25.82
CA VAL A 40 0.39 -9.63 -25.45
C VAL A 40 0.76 -8.16 -25.56
N ALA A 41 1.93 -7.74 -25.06
CA ALA A 41 2.36 -6.36 -25.19
C ALA A 41 2.52 -5.94 -26.66
N GLU A 42 3.10 -6.78 -27.52
CA GLU A 42 3.26 -6.51 -28.95
C GLU A 42 1.90 -6.38 -29.65
N LYS A 43 0.99 -7.35 -29.43
CA LYS A 43 -0.34 -7.38 -30.04
C LYS A 43 -1.17 -6.14 -29.73
N TYR A 44 -1.11 -5.67 -28.50
CA TYR A 44 -1.89 -4.51 -28.03
C TYR A 44 -1.10 -3.20 -28.05
N HIS A 45 0.07 -3.19 -28.72
CA HIS A 45 0.97 -2.04 -28.81
C HIS A 45 1.33 -1.43 -27.44
N GLY A 46 1.38 -2.27 -26.42
CA GLY A 46 1.71 -1.91 -25.06
C GLY A 46 3.22 -1.85 -24.82
N ILE A 47 3.62 -1.10 -23.80
CA ILE A 47 5.01 -1.02 -23.35
C ILE A 47 5.16 -1.77 -22.03
N MET A 48 6.11 -2.70 -21.98
CA MET A 48 6.46 -3.39 -20.74
C MET A 48 7.41 -2.55 -19.89
N LYS A 49 7.04 -2.32 -18.62
CA LYS A 49 7.85 -1.62 -17.64
C LYS A 49 8.12 -2.51 -16.43
N LEU A 50 9.40 -2.71 -16.12
CA LEU A 50 9.82 -3.28 -14.84
C LEU A 50 9.54 -2.28 -13.71
N THR A 51 8.97 -2.78 -12.63
CA THR A 51 8.65 -1.98 -11.44
C THR A 51 9.63 -2.26 -10.31
N SER A 52 9.83 -1.30 -9.42
CA SER A 52 10.73 -1.46 -8.25
C SER A 52 10.29 -2.56 -7.28
N ALA A 53 9.06 -3.02 -7.40
CA ALA A 53 8.48 -4.15 -6.67
C ALA A 53 8.64 -5.51 -7.37
N GLN A 54 9.57 -5.61 -8.35
CA GLN A 54 9.85 -6.84 -9.10
C GLN A 54 8.66 -7.37 -9.91
N ARG A 55 7.90 -6.48 -10.55
CA ARG A 55 6.76 -6.86 -11.41
C ARG A 55 6.91 -6.28 -12.80
N VAL A 56 6.23 -6.89 -13.77
CA VAL A 56 6.07 -6.37 -15.13
C VAL A 56 4.71 -5.69 -15.26
N MET A 57 4.72 -4.43 -15.66
CA MET A 57 3.51 -3.66 -15.98
C MET A 57 3.42 -3.48 -17.48
N ILE A 58 2.25 -3.68 -18.09
CA ILE A 58 1.98 -3.42 -19.51
C ILE A 58 1.18 -2.13 -19.59
N THR A 59 1.71 -1.09 -20.24
CA THR A 59 1.13 0.26 -20.31
C THR A 59 0.68 0.62 -21.72
N GLY A 60 -0.07 1.71 -21.87
CA GLY A 60 -0.48 2.23 -23.17
C GLY A 60 -1.73 1.56 -23.74
N LEU A 61 -2.43 0.78 -22.93
CA LEU A 61 -3.56 -0.04 -23.34
C LEU A 61 -4.84 0.79 -23.47
N LYS A 62 -5.72 0.39 -24.38
CA LYS A 62 -7.07 0.97 -24.54
C LYS A 62 -8.04 0.30 -23.59
N ALA A 63 -9.16 0.96 -23.30
CA ALA A 63 -10.15 0.44 -22.36
C ALA A 63 -10.84 -0.83 -22.89
N GLU A 64 -11.20 -0.83 -24.17
CA GLU A 64 -11.90 -1.93 -24.85
C GLU A 64 -11.07 -3.23 -24.93
N ASP A 65 -9.75 -3.15 -24.87
CA ASP A 65 -8.85 -4.29 -25.00
C ASP A 65 -8.60 -5.03 -23.68
N ILE A 66 -8.88 -4.39 -22.54
CA ILE A 66 -8.45 -4.90 -21.22
C ILE A 66 -8.98 -6.30 -20.92
N GLU A 67 -10.24 -6.57 -21.23
CA GLU A 67 -10.83 -7.89 -20.98
C GLU A 67 -10.17 -8.99 -21.80
N ASN A 68 -9.96 -8.74 -23.10
CA ASN A 68 -9.28 -9.68 -24.00
C ASN A 68 -7.84 -9.92 -23.56
N ILE A 69 -7.14 -8.88 -23.11
CA ILE A 69 -5.77 -9.00 -22.59
C ILE A 69 -5.72 -9.95 -21.39
N TRP A 70 -6.64 -9.83 -20.43
CA TRP A 70 -6.68 -10.74 -19.27
C TRP A 70 -6.99 -12.19 -19.67
N GLN A 71 -7.91 -12.38 -20.61
CA GLN A 71 -8.23 -13.70 -21.15
C GLN A 71 -7.01 -14.32 -21.86
N GLU A 72 -6.32 -13.56 -22.70
CA GLU A 72 -5.13 -14.03 -23.41
C GLU A 72 -4.01 -14.36 -22.46
N LEU A 73 -3.79 -13.55 -21.42
CA LEU A 73 -2.83 -13.84 -20.36
C LEU A 73 -3.17 -15.10 -19.56
N ASP A 74 -4.41 -15.60 -19.63
CA ASP A 74 -4.94 -16.67 -18.77
C ASP A 74 -4.74 -16.34 -17.28
N MET A 75 -5.03 -15.08 -16.95
CA MET A 75 -4.85 -14.54 -15.60
C MET A 75 -6.06 -13.73 -15.23
N GLN A 76 -6.50 -13.87 -13.99
CA GLN A 76 -7.53 -12.98 -13.45
C GLN A 76 -6.90 -11.67 -12.98
N PRO A 77 -7.55 -10.52 -13.23
CA PRO A 77 -7.10 -9.28 -12.64
C PRO A 77 -7.08 -9.43 -11.12
N ALA A 78 -6.02 -8.93 -10.49
CA ALA A 78 -5.96 -8.85 -9.04
C ALA A 78 -6.91 -7.74 -8.56
N MET A 79 -8.20 -8.09 -8.50
CA MET A 79 -9.28 -7.25 -7.99
C MET A 79 -9.05 -7.06 -6.49
N GLY A 80 -9.11 -5.81 -6.03
CA GLY A 80 -8.88 -5.49 -4.64
C GLY A 80 -8.88 -3.99 -4.41
N PHE A 81 -8.60 -3.62 -3.18
CA PHE A 81 -8.64 -2.23 -2.75
C PHE A 81 -7.41 -1.47 -3.25
N ALA A 82 -7.58 -0.18 -3.53
CA ALA A 82 -6.45 0.68 -3.91
C ALA A 82 -5.45 0.82 -2.74
N ASN A 83 -5.96 0.91 -1.51
CA ASN A 83 -5.19 0.77 -0.27
C ASN A 83 -5.21 -0.71 0.15
N CYS A 84 -4.08 -1.37 -0.06
CA CYS A 84 -3.92 -2.79 0.21
C CYS A 84 -2.44 -3.12 0.40
N VAL A 85 -2.16 -4.37 0.78
CA VAL A 85 -0.83 -4.95 0.58
C VAL A 85 -0.57 -5.08 -0.92
N ARG A 86 0.31 -4.21 -1.43
CA ARG A 86 0.58 -4.03 -2.86
C ARG A 86 1.52 -5.09 -3.42
N SER A 87 2.56 -5.42 -2.65
CA SER A 87 3.66 -6.26 -3.11
C SER A 87 4.49 -6.76 -1.94
N VAL A 88 4.92 -8.01 -2.03
CA VAL A 88 6.02 -8.58 -1.25
C VAL A 88 7.26 -8.64 -2.16
N LYS A 89 8.27 -7.81 -1.88
CA LYS A 89 9.55 -7.85 -2.61
C LYS A 89 10.43 -8.94 -2.01
N ILE A 90 10.99 -9.82 -2.82
CA ILE A 90 11.70 -11.01 -2.35
C ILE A 90 13.08 -11.09 -3.00
N CYS A 91 14.14 -11.28 -2.22
CA CYS A 91 15.46 -11.53 -2.79
C CYS A 91 15.65 -13.01 -3.18
N PRO A 92 16.70 -13.38 -3.94
CA PRO A 92 16.91 -14.77 -4.35
C PRO A 92 17.16 -15.77 -3.22
N GLY A 93 17.36 -15.32 -1.97
CA GLY A 93 17.52 -16.17 -0.78
C GLY A 93 18.75 -17.08 -0.84
N ASN A 94 18.81 -18.06 0.06
CA ASN A 94 19.84 -19.11 0.02
C ASN A 94 19.61 -20.14 -1.11
N VAL A 95 18.45 -20.10 -1.78
CA VAL A 95 18.12 -20.97 -2.92
C VAL A 95 18.97 -20.63 -4.15
N PHE A 96 19.15 -19.34 -4.46
CA PHE A 96 19.87 -18.90 -5.67
C PHE A 96 21.04 -17.95 -5.41
N CYS A 97 21.24 -17.47 -4.17
CA CYS A 97 22.34 -16.58 -3.84
C CYS A 97 23.29 -17.21 -2.82
N LYS A 98 24.58 -17.28 -3.15
CA LYS A 98 25.66 -17.79 -2.28
C LYS A 98 25.84 -17.04 -0.95
N ARG A 99 25.22 -15.87 -0.78
CA ARG A 99 25.26 -15.07 0.45
C ARG A 99 24.00 -15.22 1.30
N GLY A 100 22.96 -15.88 0.78
CA GLY A 100 21.71 -16.07 1.52
C GLY A 100 21.95 -16.89 2.78
N LYS A 101 21.45 -16.38 3.90
CA LYS A 101 21.46 -17.07 5.20
C LYS A 101 20.18 -17.85 5.41
N GLN A 102 19.05 -17.24 5.02
CA GLN A 102 17.72 -17.83 5.12
C GLN A 102 17.03 -17.93 3.76
N ASP A 103 16.02 -18.80 3.68
CA ASP A 103 15.18 -18.97 2.48
C ASP A 103 14.09 -17.88 2.42
N SER A 104 14.45 -16.73 1.83
CA SER A 104 13.50 -15.63 1.63
C SER A 104 12.41 -15.94 0.63
N ILE A 105 12.62 -16.92 -0.27
CA ILE A 105 11.62 -17.29 -1.27
C ILE A 105 10.47 -17.99 -0.56
N LYS A 106 10.75 -19.01 0.24
CA LYS A 106 9.72 -19.73 1.00
C LYS A 106 8.91 -18.78 1.88
N LEU A 107 9.57 -17.94 2.68
CA LEU A 107 8.87 -17.02 3.59
C LEU A 107 8.09 -15.94 2.83
N GLY A 108 8.71 -15.32 1.83
CA GLY A 108 8.07 -14.25 1.07
C GLY A 108 6.90 -14.72 0.22
N MET A 109 6.94 -15.94 -0.34
CA MET A 109 5.83 -16.51 -1.09
C MET A 109 4.63 -16.79 -0.20
N GLU A 110 4.85 -17.29 1.02
CA GLU A 110 3.75 -17.51 1.97
C GLU A 110 3.13 -16.17 2.41
N LEU A 111 3.94 -15.14 2.66
CA LEU A 111 3.44 -13.80 2.96
C LEU A 111 2.65 -13.19 1.78
N ASP A 112 3.09 -13.39 0.54
CA ASP A 112 2.34 -12.91 -0.64
C ASP A 112 1.01 -13.66 -0.76
N LYS A 113 1.00 -14.99 -0.58
CA LYS A 113 -0.23 -15.79 -0.57
C LYS A 113 -1.22 -15.36 0.52
N LEU A 114 -0.73 -15.07 1.73
CA LEU A 114 -1.59 -14.67 2.86
C LEU A 114 -2.17 -13.27 2.69
N TYR A 115 -1.37 -12.31 2.20
CA TYR A 115 -1.70 -10.90 2.33
C TYR A 115 -1.90 -10.16 1.01
N HIS A 116 -1.52 -10.72 -0.15
CA HIS A 116 -1.65 -10.01 -1.43
C HIS A 116 -3.06 -9.45 -1.62
N LYS A 117 -3.15 -8.14 -1.88
CA LYS A 117 -4.42 -7.40 -2.07
C LYS A 117 -5.36 -7.35 -0.88
N GLN A 118 -4.95 -7.79 0.31
CA GLN A 118 -5.71 -7.56 1.54
C GLN A 118 -5.90 -6.06 1.78
N GLU A 119 -7.13 -5.64 2.08
CA GLU A 119 -7.45 -4.23 2.35
C GLU A 119 -6.65 -3.71 3.53
N MET A 120 -6.03 -2.55 3.35
CA MET A 120 -5.24 -1.89 4.39
C MET A 120 -5.65 -0.43 4.51
N PRO A 121 -5.42 0.22 5.67
CA PRO A 121 -5.70 1.64 5.83
C PRO A 121 -5.01 2.52 4.77
N SER A 122 -3.76 2.21 4.43
CA SER A 122 -3.04 2.78 3.27
C SER A 122 -2.33 1.69 2.47
N ARG A 123 -1.61 2.05 1.39
CA ARG A 123 -0.75 1.10 0.67
C ARG A 123 0.29 0.51 1.64
N MET A 124 0.42 -0.80 1.65
CA MET A 124 1.41 -1.51 2.45
C MET A 124 2.35 -2.29 1.53
N LYS A 125 3.65 -2.22 1.80
CA LYS A 125 4.70 -2.93 1.06
C LYS A 125 5.50 -3.78 2.04
N LEU A 126 5.69 -5.04 1.68
CA LEU A 126 6.55 -5.96 2.44
C LEU A 126 7.86 -6.20 1.68
N GLY A 127 8.91 -6.55 2.40
CA GLY A 127 10.17 -7.01 1.81
C GLY A 127 10.77 -8.14 2.63
N VAL A 128 11.23 -9.18 1.96
CA VAL A 128 11.89 -10.33 2.57
C VAL A 128 13.26 -10.51 1.93
N ALA A 129 14.31 -10.32 2.73
CA ALA A 129 15.69 -10.52 2.31
C ALA A 129 16.33 -11.64 3.13
N GLY A 130 17.00 -12.59 2.50
CA GLY A 130 17.64 -13.72 3.19
C GLY A 130 19.00 -13.38 3.82
N CYS A 131 19.48 -12.14 3.74
CA CYS A 131 20.72 -11.68 4.39
C CYS A 131 20.74 -10.14 4.52
N GLN A 132 21.72 -9.62 5.28
CA GLN A 132 21.91 -8.19 5.57
C GLN A 132 22.20 -7.30 4.35
N ASN A 133 22.56 -7.87 3.18
CA ASN A 133 22.64 -7.10 1.94
C ASN A 133 21.29 -6.46 1.55
N SER A 134 20.19 -6.96 2.12
CA SER A 134 18.87 -6.32 2.02
C SER A 134 18.44 -6.00 0.59
N CYS A 135 18.65 -6.93 -0.35
CA CYS A 135 18.29 -6.72 -1.76
C CYS A 135 16.78 -6.50 -1.98
N ALA A 136 15.94 -6.89 -1.02
CA ALA A 136 14.51 -6.57 -0.97
C ALA A 136 14.20 -5.21 -0.34
N GLU A 137 15.22 -4.43 0.04
CA GLU A 137 15.14 -3.08 0.63
C GLU A 137 14.35 -3.06 1.95
N VAL A 138 14.59 -4.02 2.85
CA VAL A 138 13.85 -4.26 4.10
C VAL A 138 13.62 -2.98 4.91
N TYR A 139 14.64 -2.13 5.03
CA TYR A 139 14.59 -0.92 5.85
C TYR A 139 13.67 0.20 5.33
N VAL A 140 13.15 0.09 4.12
CA VAL A 140 12.21 1.08 3.54
C VAL A 140 10.86 0.46 3.16
N LYS A 141 10.55 -0.70 3.75
CA LYS A 141 9.25 -1.36 3.66
C LYS A 141 8.44 -1.11 4.91
N ASP A 142 7.11 -1.12 4.75
CA ASP A 142 6.20 -0.95 5.89
C ASP A 142 6.41 -2.08 6.90
N VAL A 143 6.68 -3.29 6.41
CA VAL A 143 7.19 -4.42 7.18
C VAL A 143 8.31 -5.09 6.39
N GLY A 144 9.47 -5.23 7.01
CA GLY A 144 10.63 -5.87 6.45
C GLY A 144 11.04 -7.09 7.27
N VAL A 145 11.39 -8.19 6.61
CA VAL A 145 11.91 -9.40 7.26
C VAL A 145 13.31 -9.71 6.71
N MET A 146 14.29 -9.82 7.61
CA MET A 146 15.70 -9.96 7.29
C MET A 146 16.26 -11.26 7.86
N GLY A 147 16.81 -12.10 7.00
CA GLY A 147 17.47 -13.34 7.40
C GLY A 147 18.86 -13.06 7.97
N THR A 148 19.17 -13.72 9.08
CA THR A 148 20.48 -13.74 9.73
C THR A 148 20.89 -15.18 9.99
N ASP A 149 22.09 -15.38 10.54
CA ASP A 149 22.54 -16.70 10.99
C ASP A 149 21.76 -17.18 12.24
N LEU A 150 21.06 -16.27 12.94
CA LEU A 150 20.29 -16.57 14.15
C LEU A 150 18.78 -16.75 13.90
N GLY A 151 18.30 -16.47 12.69
CA GLY A 151 16.87 -16.55 12.34
C GLY A 151 16.42 -15.38 11.49
N TRP A 152 15.26 -14.82 11.80
CA TRP A 152 14.65 -13.70 11.11
C TRP A 152 14.48 -12.49 12.03
N ASP A 153 14.96 -11.34 11.56
CA ASP A 153 14.74 -10.05 12.21
C ASP A 153 13.63 -9.30 11.49
N VAL A 154 12.70 -8.73 12.24
CA VAL A 154 11.54 -8.02 11.71
C VAL A 154 11.66 -6.53 12.00
N TYR A 155 11.46 -5.73 10.95
CA TYR A 155 11.50 -4.28 10.96
C TYR A 155 10.14 -3.71 10.55
N VAL A 156 9.77 -2.55 11.09
CA VAL A 156 8.45 -1.92 10.87
C VAL A 156 8.53 -0.42 10.62
N GLY A 157 7.57 0.11 9.88
CA GLY A 157 7.39 1.56 9.69
C GLY A 157 8.25 2.18 8.59
N GLY A 158 9.04 1.40 7.86
CA GLY A 158 9.86 1.92 6.77
C GLY A 158 9.00 2.40 5.60
N SER A 159 9.47 3.44 4.90
CA SER A 159 8.83 3.87 3.67
C SER A 159 9.79 4.61 2.74
N ALA A 160 9.60 4.37 1.45
CA ALA A 160 10.13 5.22 0.38
C ALA A 160 8.99 6.09 -0.21
N GLY A 161 9.31 7.30 -0.66
CA GLY A 161 8.35 8.23 -1.26
C GLY A 161 8.67 9.69 -0.91
N SER A 162 7.63 10.52 -0.86
CA SER A 162 7.73 11.95 -0.50
C SER A 162 8.26 12.19 0.91
N HIS A 163 7.95 11.29 1.85
CA HIS A 163 8.41 11.32 3.23
C HIS A 163 9.16 10.01 3.53
N PRO A 164 10.45 9.89 3.13
CA PRO A 164 11.21 8.69 3.38
C PRO A 164 11.41 8.47 4.88
N ARG A 165 11.24 7.23 5.33
CA ARG A 165 11.40 6.83 6.73
C ARG A 165 12.13 5.49 6.78
N LEU A 166 13.16 5.37 7.61
CA LEU A 166 13.78 4.08 7.88
C LEU A 166 12.91 3.27 8.83
N ALA A 167 12.89 1.95 8.65
CA ALA A 167 12.16 1.04 9.51
C ALA A 167 12.88 0.87 10.86
N ASP A 168 12.09 0.73 11.91
CA ASP A 168 12.57 0.42 13.25
C ASP A 168 12.65 -1.09 13.44
N LEU A 169 13.72 -1.58 14.06
CA LEU A 169 13.82 -2.98 14.47
C LEU A 169 12.73 -3.29 15.51
N LEU A 170 11.92 -4.32 15.30
CA LEU A 170 10.87 -4.76 16.22
C LEU A 170 11.33 -5.92 17.11
N ILE A 171 11.84 -6.99 16.48
CA ILE A 171 12.22 -8.26 17.11
C ILE A 171 13.25 -8.98 16.23
N GLU A 172 14.12 -9.79 16.84
CA GLU A 172 15.25 -10.46 16.18
C GLU A 172 15.23 -11.96 16.46
N GLY A 173 15.92 -12.73 15.62
CA GLY A 173 16.23 -14.14 15.87
C GLY A 173 15.02 -15.09 15.85
N LEU A 174 13.97 -14.74 15.11
CA LEU A 174 12.77 -15.58 15.00
C LEU A 174 12.99 -16.78 14.09
N ASP A 175 12.30 -17.89 14.37
CA ASP A 175 12.15 -18.97 13.40
C ASP A 175 11.15 -18.62 12.26
N TYR A 176 10.93 -19.55 11.35
CA TYR A 176 10.06 -19.35 10.20
C TYR A 176 8.59 -19.10 10.58
N ASP A 177 8.06 -19.87 11.53
CA ASP A 177 6.65 -19.79 11.93
C ASP A 177 6.41 -18.56 12.81
N GLU A 178 7.36 -18.24 13.69
CA GLU A 178 7.37 -17.02 14.48
C GLU A 178 7.40 -15.77 13.60
N ALA A 179 8.22 -15.77 12.54
CA ALA A 179 8.28 -14.66 11.58
C ALA A 179 6.95 -14.45 10.84
N LEU A 180 6.26 -15.52 10.43
CA LEU A 180 4.92 -15.43 9.86
C LEU A 180 3.92 -14.89 10.90
N HIS A 181 4.00 -15.39 12.13
CA HIS A 181 3.09 -15.03 13.21
C HIS A 181 3.18 -13.53 13.57
N ILE A 182 4.38 -13.00 13.79
CA ILE A 182 4.56 -11.58 14.13
C ILE A 182 4.12 -10.66 12.99
N VAL A 183 4.35 -11.04 11.72
CA VAL A 183 3.86 -10.26 10.57
C VAL A 183 2.33 -10.22 10.55
N GLY A 184 1.67 -11.34 10.87
CA GLY A 184 0.22 -11.40 11.03
C GLY A 184 -0.31 -10.48 12.13
N ILE A 185 0.36 -10.43 13.28
CA ILE A 185 0.01 -9.51 14.37
C ILE A 185 0.16 -8.06 13.92
N ILE A 186 1.28 -7.70 13.27
CA ILE A 186 1.50 -6.33 12.76
C ILE A 186 0.40 -5.93 11.78
N VAL A 187 0.07 -6.79 10.81
CA VAL A 187 -0.97 -6.54 9.81
C VAL A 187 -2.32 -6.30 10.49
N LYS A 188 -2.71 -7.18 11.42
CA LYS A 188 -3.98 -7.07 12.17
C LYS A 188 -4.02 -5.83 13.05
N TYR A 189 -2.93 -5.54 13.77
CA TYR A 189 -2.83 -4.38 14.65
C TYR A 189 -2.91 -3.07 13.86
N TYR A 190 -2.19 -2.96 12.74
CA TYR A 190 -2.27 -1.82 11.84
C TYR A 190 -3.66 -1.64 11.25
N GLN A 191 -4.26 -2.72 10.72
CA GLN A 191 -5.59 -2.68 10.12
C GLN A 191 -6.68 -2.24 11.11
N LYS A 192 -6.55 -2.62 12.40
CA LYS A 192 -7.52 -2.29 13.44
C LYS A 192 -7.39 -0.86 13.99
N ASN A 193 -6.17 -0.32 14.08
CA ASN A 193 -5.90 0.86 14.92
C ASN A 193 -5.43 2.10 14.13
N ALA A 194 -5.03 1.95 12.87
CA ALA A 194 -4.58 3.08 12.06
C ALA A 194 -5.74 3.74 11.31
N ASP A 195 -5.61 5.06 11.14
CA ASP A 195 -6.45 5.82 10.22
C ASP A 195 -5.93 5.62 8.79
N ILE A 196 -6.38 6.43 7.81
CA ILE A 196 -5.86 6.37 6.45
C ILE A 196 -4.44 6.99 6.38
N GLU A 197 -3.47 6.24 6.85
CA GLU A 197 -2.06 6.64 6.99
C GLU A 197 -1.14 5.42 6.78
N ARG A 198 0.14 5.64 6.49
CA ARG A 198 1.14 4.55 6.33
C ARG A 198 1.56 3.98 7.69
N VAL A 199 2.09 2.76 7.72
CA VAL A 199 2.54 2.11 8.97
C VAL A 199 3.54 2.99 9.74
N GLY A 200 4.47 3.64 9.05
CA GLY A 200 5.43 4.57 9.68
C GLY A 200 4.75 5.78 10.32
N GLN A 201 3.79 6.40 9.64
CA GLN A 201 3.03 7.54 10.16
C GLN A 201 2.19 7.15 11.37
N PHE A 202 1.55 5.98 11.30
CA PHE A 202 0.84 5.41 12.42
C PHE A 202 1.75 5.23 13.65
N ILE A 203 2.94 4.65 13.46
CA ILE A 203 3.94 4.48 14.52
C ILE A 203 4.38 5.84 15.07
N ASP A 204 4.62 6.83 14.22
CA ASP A 204 5.04 8.17 14.65
C ASP A 204 3.93 8.86 15.46
N ARG A 205 2.66 8.65 15.11
CA ARG A 205 1.48 9.17 15.81
C ARG A 205 1.28 8.54 17.19
N ILE A 206 1.32 7.21 17.29
CA ILE A 206 1.05 6.51 18.57
C ILE A 206 2.30 6.37 19.44
N GLY A 207 3.48 6.49 18.84
CA GLY A 207 4.80 6.26 19.44
C GLY A 207 5.30 4.82 19.25
N LEU A 208 6.57 4.68 18.84
CA LEU A 208 7.22 3.38 18.66
C LEU A 208 7.18 2.50 19.92
N LYS A 209 7.37 3.09 21.10
CA LYS A 209 7.32 2.35 22.38
C LYS A 209 5.97 1.65 22.57
N LYS A 210 4.88 2.36 22.28
CA LYS A 210 3.52 1.81 22.37
C LYS A 210 3.31 0.71 21.32
N PHE A 211 3.65 0.99 20.05
CA PHE A 211 3.52 0.01 18.99
C PHE A 211 4.24 -1.30 19.32
N LYS A 212 5.50 -1.22 19.77
CA LYS A 212 6.26 -2.40 20.20
C LYS A 212 5.60 -3.12 21.37
N ALA A 213 5.18 -2.39 22.40
CA ALA A 213 4.54 -2.99 23.57
C ALA A 213 3.28 -3.78 23.18
N ASP A 214 2.39 -3.19 22.39
CA ASP A 214 1.12 -3.83 22.03
C ASP A 214 1.31 -5.04 21.11
N VAL A 215 2.17 -4.92 20.10
CA VAL A 215 2.46 -6.02 19.15
C VAL A 215 3.22 -7.17 19.83
N LEU A 216 4.24 -6.88 20.64
CA LEU A 216 5.01 -7.91 21.33
C LEU A 216 4.21 -8.57 22.46
N ALA A 217 3.30 -7.84 23.11
CA ALA A 217 2.41 -8.42 24.09
C ALA A 217 1.51 -9.49 23.45
N GLU A 218 0.90 -9.23 22.28
CA GLU A 218 0.12 -10.25 21.54
C GLU A 218 1.00 -11.43 21.11
N PHE A 219 2.24 -11.18 20.67
CA PHE A 219 3.18 -12.24 20.24
C PHE A 219 3.57 -13.18 21.39
N TYR A 220 3.85 -12.65 22.58
CA TYR A 220 4.23 -13.44 23.76
C TYR A 220 3.05 -13.85 24.67
N GLN A 221 1.80 -13.66 24.23
CA GLN A 221 0.56 -14.00 24.96
C GLN A 221 0.31 -13.21 26.27
N GLY A 222 0.72 -11.95 26.35
CA GLY A 222 0.44 -11.02 27.47
C GLY A 222 -0.45 -9.84 27.07
N ILE A 223 -1.12 -9.19 28.04
CA ILE A 223 -1.79 -7.90 27.86
C ILE A 223 -0.86 -6.82 28.44
N SER A 224 -0.45 -5.85 27.61
CA SER A 224 0.26 -4.65 28.07
C SER A 224 -0.67 -3.79 28.94
N THR A 225 -0.37 -3.64 30.23
CA THR A 225 -1.16 -2.84 31.19
C THR A 225 -0.67 -1.40 31.34
N THR A 226 0.40 -1.01 30.63
CA THR A 226 1.16 0.22 30.95
C THR A 226 1.62 1.03 29.75
N THR A 227 0.81 1.16 28.69
CA THR A 227 1.12 2.15 27.64
C THR A 227 -0.12 2.84 27.05
N GLN A 228 -0.32 4.10 27.44
CA GLN A 228 -1.27 5.00 26.79
C GLN A 228 -0.66 5.54 25.46
N PRO A 229 -1.49 5.83 24.44
CA PRO A 229 -1.06 6.54 23.23
C PRO A 229 -0.36 7.87 23.59
N LEU A 230 0.69 8.25 22.85
CA LEU A 230 1.28 9.60 22.98
C LEU A 230 0.26 10.71 22.63
N VAL A 231 -0.68 10.39 21.74
CA VAL A 231 -1.82 11.24 21.36
C VAL A 231 -3.12 10.40 21.44
N PRO A 232 -4.08 10.76 22.30
CA PRO A 232 -5.38 10.08 22.38
C PRO A 232 -6.18 10.22 21.07
N GLN A 233 -7.08 9.29 20.81
CA GLN A 233 -8.02 9.37 19.68
C GLN A 233 -9.07 10.50 19.85
N SER A 234 -9.22 11.07 21.06
CA SER A 234 -10.33 11.98 21.39
C SER A 234 -10.07 12.90 22.60
N GLU A 235 -8.95 13.63 22.65
CA GLU A 235 -8.80 14.70 23.66
C GLU A 235 -8.83 16.09 23.01
N GLU A 236 -9.80 16.87 23.47
CA GLU A 236 -9.95 18.30 23.23
C GLU A 236 -8.65 19.05 23.60
N GLY A 237 -8.21 19.93 22.69
CA GLY A 237 -7.43 21.10 23.09
C GLY A 237 -5.90 20.98 23.09
N ARG A 238 -5.29 19.89 22.59
CA ARG A 238 -3.88 19.96 22.19
C ARG A 238 -3.77 20.47 20.76
N GLU A 239 -3.07 21.58 20.59
CA GLU A 239 -2.64 22.06 19.28
C GLU A 239 -1.71 21.01 18.69
N ILE A 240 -2.24 20.22 17.77
CA ILE A 240 -1.46 19.30 16.96
C ILE A 240 -0.64 20.20 16.03
N VAL A 241 0.64 20.37 16.32
CA VAL A 241 1.56 20.97 15.33
C VAL A 241 1.80 19.90 14.26
N PRO A 242 1.27 20.07 13.03
CA PRO A 242 1.43 19.07 11.99
C PRO A 242 2.91 18.95 11.65
N VAL A 243 3.49 17.76 11.82
CA VAL A 243 4.82 17.47 11.27
C VAL A 243 4.64 17.30 9.77
N ALA A 244 5.43 18.06 8.99
CA ALA A 244 5.41 18.04 7.53
C ALA A 244 5.44 16.60 7.01
N GLY A 245 4.29 16.15 6.50
CA GLY A 245 4.01 14.74 6.29
C GLY A 245 2.53 14.36 6.33
N GLY A 246 1.73 15.09 7.11
CA GLY A 246 0.27 15.10 7.08
C GLY A 246 -0.22 16.31 6.29
N LEU A 247 -0.74 16.09 5.09
CA LEU A 247 -1.09 17.17 4.15
C LEU A 247 -2.45 17.78 4.52
N THR A 248 -2.45 18.81 5.38
CA THR A 248 -3.12 20.12 5.23
C THR A 248 -3.16 20.86 6.57
N GLU A 249 -3.21 22.19 6.51
CA GLU A 249 -3.44 23.09 7.66
C GLU A 249 -4.89 23.03 8.20
N GLY A 250 -5.72 22.11 7.69
CA GLY A 250 -7.07 21.84 8.18
C GLY A 250 -8.03 23.02 8.03
N THR A 251 -8.46 23.33 6.81
CA THR A 251 -9.41 24.45 6.56
C THR A 251 -10.87 24.03 6.66
N LEU A 252 -11.19 22.74 6.56
CA LEU A 252 -12.54 22.20 6.67
C LEU A 252 -12.85 21.81 8.12
N VAL A 253 -13.99 22.26 8.64
CA VAL A 253 -14.49 21.85 9.96
C VAL A 253 -15.85 21.15 9.88
N LEU A 254 -16.21 20.45 10.95
CA LEU A 254 -17.50 19.75 11.02
C LEU A 254 -18.66 20.75 10.91
N GLY A 255 -19.60 20.49 10.00
CA GLY A 255 -20.71 21.37 9.65
C GLY A 255 -20.50 22.15 8.35
N ASP A 256 -19.27 22.26 7.86
CA ASP A 256 -18.99 22.88 6.57
C ASP A 256 -19.44 21.98 5.42
N LYS A 257 -19.92 22.61 4.34
CA LYS A 257 -20.14 21.93 3.07
C LYS A 257 -18.81 21.62 2.39
N ILE A 258 -18.76 20.47 1.72
CA ILE A 258 -17.63 20.10 0.87
C ILE A 258 -17.73 20.88 -0.44
N THR A 259 -16.67 21.62 -0.79
CA THR A 259 -16.58 22.41 -2.02
C THR A 259 -15.52 21.83 -2.97
N ALA A 260 -15.43 22.40 -4.17
CA ALA A 260 -14.44 22.00 -5.16
C ALA A 260 -12.99 22.17 -4.68
N ASP A 261 -12.76 23.11 -3.76
CA ASP A 261 -11.44 23.46 -3.21
C ASP A 261 -11.13 22.73 -1.89
N SER A 262 -12.12 22.04 -1.31
CA SER A 262 -11.91 21.20 -0.14
C SER A 262 -10.87 20.12 -0.45
N VAL A 263 -9.90 19.96 0.45
CA VAL A 263 -8.82 19.00 0.28
C VAL A 263 -9.25 17.60 0.72
N ILE A 264 -8.87 16.58 -0.04
CA ILE A 264 -9.32 15.20 0.17
C ILE A 264 -8.97 14.67 1.57
N SER A 265 -7.78 14.96 2.08
CA SER A 265 -7.37 14.59 3.45
C SER A 265 -8.32 15.15 4.51
N ASP A 266 -8.68 16.42 4.39
CA ASP A 266 -9.59 17.09 5.33
C ASP A 266 -11.00 16.54 5.26
N ILE A 267 -11.49 16.27 4.05
CA ILE A 267 -12.81 15.64 3.86
C ILE A 267 -12.85 14.27 4.54
N ILE A 268 -11.83 13.44 4.36
CA ILE A 268 -11.78 12.10 4.95
C ILE A 268 -11.70 12.18 6.48
N ARG A 269 -10.92 13.13 7.00
CA ARG A 269 -10.73 13.34 8.43
C ARG A 269 -12.02 13.80 9.12
N VAL A 270 -12.71 14.79 8.52
CA VAL A 270 -13.92 15.38 9.08
C VAL A 270 -15.16 14.51 8.80
N TYR A 271 -15.23 13.90 7.62
CA TYR A 271 -16.37 13.14 7.12
C TYR A 271 -15.95 11.76 6.55
N PRO A 272 -15.50 10.81 7.40
CA PRO A 272 -15.01 9.51 6.96
C PRO A 272 -16.04 8.68 6.17
N GLN A 273 -17.34 8.92 6.37
CA GLN A 273 -18.42 8.28 5.60
C GLN A 273 -18.43 8.63 4.10
N THR A 274 -17.62 9.61 3.67
CA THR A 274 -17.42 9.96 2.26
C THR A 274 -16.50 9.00 1.49
N ILE A 275 -15.72 8.16 2.19
CA ILE A 275 -14.76 7.22 1.58
C ILE A 275 -15.41 6.32 0.50
N PRO A 276 -16.58 5.68 0.73
CA PRO A 276 -17.23 4.87 -0.29
C PRO A 276 -17.65 5.67 -1.53
N VAL A 277 -17.95 6.96 -1.38
CA VAL A 277 -18.30 7.85 -2.49
C VAL A 277 -17.08 8.07 -3.37
N PHE A 278 -15.93 8.46 -2.81
CA PHE A 278 -14.69 8.58 -3.60
C PHE A 278 -14.34 7.28 -4.32
N ARG A 279 -14.47 6.14 -3.65
CA ARG A 279 -14.20 4.82 -4.24
C ARG A 279 -15.13 4.50 -5.42
N SER A 280 -16.40 4.90 -5.38
CA SER A 280 -17.34 4.66 -6.48
C SER A 280 -16.97 5.41 -7.76
N PHE A 281 -16.31 6.57 -7.62
CA PHE A 281 -15.73 7.33 -8.72
C PHE A 281 -14.35 6.82 -9.20
N GLY A 282 -13.84 5.73 -8.62
CA GLY A 282 -12.51 5.20 -8.92
C GLY A 282 -11.37 5.94 -8.23
N MET A 283 -11.69 6.82 -7.27
CA MET A 283 -10.71 7.55 -6.44
C MET A 283 -10.41 6.78 -5.15
N GLY A 284 -9.85 5.57 -5.29
CA GLY A 284 -9.60 4.69 -4.14
C GLY A 284 -8.28 4.92 -3.39
N CYS A 285 -7.34 5.67 -3.97
CA CYS A 285 -5.96 5.85 -3.45
C CYS A 285 -5.88 6.84 -2.27
N LEU A 286 -6.85 6.81 -1.37
CA LEU A 286 -7.06 7.81 -0.34
C LEU A 286 -6.00 7.84 0.76
N GLY A 287 -5.02 6.92 0.75
CA GLY A 287 -3.84 6.97 1.63
C GLY A 287 -2.55 7.38 0.90
N CYS A 288 -2.64 7.82 -0.35
CA CYS A 288 -1.51 8.29 -1.12
C CYS A 288 -1.31 9.80 -0.91
N PRO A 289 -0.10 10.28 -0.56
CA PRO A 289 0.15 11.71 -0.39
C PRO A 289 -0.29 12.57 -1.58
N SER A 290 -0.07 12.08 -2.81
CA SER A 290 -0.50 12.78 -4.02
C SER A 290 -2.02 12.90 -4.14
N ALA A 291 -2.77 11.90 -3.69
CA ALA A 291 -4.23 11.95 -3.77
C ALA A 291 -4.84 12.74 -2.61
N THR A 292 -4.27 12.62 -1.42
CA THR A 292 -4.83 13.24 -0.21
C THR A 292 -4.55 14.73 -0.12
N GLY A 293 -3.45 15.20 -0.72
CA GLY A 293 -3.08 16.62 -0.69
C GLY A 293 -3.75 17.48 -1.78
N GLU A 294 -4.60 16.90 -2.62
CA GLU A 294 -5.25 17.60 -3.73
C GLU A 294 -6.69 18.00 -3.39
N ALA A 295 -7.14 19.10 -3.99
CA ALA A 295 -8.54 19.51 -3.96
C ALA A 295 -9.43 18.58 -4.79
N VAL A 296 -10.73 18.50 -4.46
CA VAL A 296 -11.70 17.68 -5.21
C VAL A 296 -11.72 18.03 -6.70
N SER A 297 -11.61 19.32 -7.04
CA SER A 297 -11.53 19.81 -8.43
C SER A 297 -10.34 19.21 -9.19
N LYS A 298 -9.16 19.20 -8.57
CA LYS A 298 -7.94 18.67 -9.20
C LYS A 298 -8.03 17.17 -9.40
N ALA A 299 -8.56 16.45 -8.40
CA ALA A 299 -8.76 15.02 -8.52
C ALA A 299 -9.79 14.66 -9.60
N ALA A 300 -10.87 15.44 -9.73
CA ALA A 300 -11.84 15.29 -10.81
C ALA A 300 -11.18 15.46 -12.20
N GLU A 301 -10.31 16.46 -12.36
CA GLU A 301 -9.54 16.68 -13.60
C GLU A 301 -8.65 15.47 -13.95
N ILE A 302 -7.86 14.98 -12.98
CA ILE A 302 -6.94 13.84 -13.17
C ILE A 302 -7.69 12.57 -13.59
N HIS A 303 -8.89 12.38 -13.05
CA HIS A 303 -9.73 11.21 -13.34
C HIS A 303 -10.68 11.44 -14.54
N GLY A 304 -10.72 12.64 -15.11
CA GLY A 304 -11.63 13.04 -16.18
C GLY A 304 -13.09 12.88 -15.78
N LEU A 305 -13.44 13.34 -14.58
CA LEU A 305 -14.77 13.26 -13.97
C LEU A 305 -15.40 14.64 -13.85
N ASN A 306 -16.72 14.67 -13.76
CA ASN A 306 -17.46 15.89 -13.46
C ASN A 306 -17.40 16.19 -11.96
N VAL A 307 -16.74 17.29 -11.60
CA VAL A 307 -16.59 17.71 -10.19
C VAL A 307 -17.95 17.87 -9.49
N ASN A 308 -18.99 18.33 -10.20
CA ASN A 308 -20.32 18.56 -9.61
C ASN A 308 -21.01 17.25 -9.21
N GLU A 309 -20.80 16.17 -9.96
CA GLU A 309 -21.34 14.85 -9.61
C GLU A 309 -20.68 14.29 -8.36
N ILE A 310 -19.35 14.49 -8.24
CA ILE A 310 -18.59 14.11 -7.06
C ILE A 310 -19.08 14.89 -5.84
N LEU A 311 -19.18 16.22 -5.95
CA LEU A 311 -19.64 17.09 -4.87
C LEU A 311 -21.08 16.77 -4.43
N ALA A 312 -21.97 16.46 -5.37
CA ALA A 312 -23.33 16.04 -5.05
C ALA A 312 -23.36 14.72 -4.27
N GLY A 313 -22.52 13.75 -4.65
CA GLY A 313 -22.37 12.49 -3.92
C GLY A 313 -21.79 12.68 -2.52
N LEU A 314 -20.76 13.51 -2.39
CA LEU A 314 -20.08 13.79 -1.13
C LEU A 314 -21.01 14.52 -0.15
N ASN A 315 -21.64 15.62 -0.58
CA ASN A 315 -22.52 16.41 0.29
C ASN A 315 -23.85 15.72 0.63
N LYS A 316 -24.19 14.60 -0.04
CA LYS A 316 -25.37 13.80 0.29
C LYS A 316 -25.19 12.95 1.55
N VAL A 317 -23.95 12.66 1.93
CA VAL A 317 -23.63 11.77 3.05
C VAL A 317 -23.02 12.51 4.25
N ILE A 318 -22.93 13.83 4.19
CA ILE A 318 -22.53 14.69 5.32
C ILE A 318 -23.76 15.27 6.03
#